data_AF-A0A0A7ENU0-F1
#
_entry.id   AF-A0A0A7ENU0-F1
#
_cell.length_a   1.000
_cell.length_b   1.000
_cell.length_c   1.000
_cell.angle_alpha   90.00
_cell.angle_beta   90.00
_cell.angle_gamma   90.00
#
_symmetry.space_group_name_H-M   'P 1'
#
loop_
_entity.id
_entity.type
_entity.pdbx_description
1 polymer ?
#
loop_
_entity_poly.entity_id
_entity_poly.type
_entity_poly.pdbx_seq_one_letter_code
_entity_poly.pdbx_strand_id
1 'polypeptide(L)'
;CATILKPIPKGHHQEKKGFFGWFNRKFDATTHNYQNWVSRILHKGGRMMLAFALLVVLLGWLYMRLPSSFLPEEDQGYVVSNIELPTGASANRTIEVIEEVENYFRNIPAVENVITVQGYSFNGNGLNAAIAFTTLKDFSERKSRADSAGAIAFTAFSKQLMGIHDAQVFTLVPPAISSLGNASGFDFRLQDRGGAGTEALGAATAELMGMAAKSPVLSQVRITGLGPGSQLSLTIDRDKAAALGVNFDEAATLISTAVGSAFLNKFPNMGRMQNIWVQADQQYRMQVEDLLKLNAR
;
A
#
# COMPACT_ATOMS: atom_id res chain seq x y z
N CYS A 1 41.65 -40.76 1.03
CA CYS A 1 42.30 -39.62 0.36
C CYS A 1 43.80 -39.45 0.73
N ALA A 2 44.50 -40.48 1.20
CA ALA A 2 45.91 -40.38 1.63
C ALA A 2 46.93 -40.83 0.56
N THR A 3 46.48 -41.22 -0.64
CA THR A 3 47.32 -41.89 -1.66
C THR A 3 47.79 -40.97 -2.81
N ILE A 4 47.39 -39.69 -2.85
CA ILE A 4 47.77 -38.74 -3.93
C ILE A 4 48.94 -37.81 -3.55
N LEU A 5 49.35 -37.77 -2.28
CA LEU A 5 50.46 -36.91 -1.85
C LEU A 5 51.76 -37.72 -1.79
N LYS A 6 52.73 -37.36 -2.65
CA LYS A 6 54.11 -37.88 -2.60
C LYS A 6 54.68 -37.64 -1.19
N PRO A 7 55.31 -38.65 -0.56
CA PRO A 7 55.94 -38.48 0.74
C PRO A 7 57.06 -37.46 0.63
N ILE A 8 56.96 -36.38 1.41
CA ILE A 8 58.01 -35.38 1.52
C ILE A 8 59.11 -35.98 2.42
N PRO A 9 60.38 -36.07 1.98
CA PRO A 9 61.46 -36.61 2.80
C PRO A 9 61.62 -35.79 4.09
N LYS A 10 61.79 -36.47 5.23
CA LYS A 10 62.05 -35.82 6.53
C LYS A 10 63.28 -34.92 6.40
N GLY A 11 63.09 -33.60 6.53
CA GLY A 11 64.14 -32.59 6.42
C GLY A 11 63.97 -31.57 5.29
N HIS A 12 63.05 -31.79 4.33
CA HIS A 12 62.75 -30.81 3.28
C HIS A 12 61.54 -29.95 3.63
N HIS A 13 61.72 -28.97 4.52
CA HIS A 13 60.90 -27.76 4.43
C HIS A 13 61.32 -27.05 3.14
N GLN A 14 60.63 -27.29 2.02
CA GLN A 14 60.67 -26.32 0.93
C GLN A 14 60.07 -25.03 1.49
N GLU A 15 60.92 -24.15 2.04
CA GLU A 15 60.56 -22.77 2.24
C GLU A 15 60.18 -22.21 0.86
N LYS A 16 58.87 -22.18 0.58
CA LYS A 16 58.35 -21.59 -0.66
C LYS A 16 58.70 -20.11 -0.66
N LYS A 17 59.82 -19.69 -1.24
CA LYS A 17 60.16 -18.25 -1.31
C LYS A 17 59.07 -17.48 -2.09
N GLY A 18 58.81 -16.23 -1.70
CA GLY A 18 57.74 -15.39 -2.26
C GLY A 18 56.50 -15.30 -1.36
N PHE A 19 55.36 -14.87 -1.94
CA PHE A 19 54.11 -14.62 -1.21
C PHE A 19 53.66 -15.84 -0.38
N PHE A 20 53.70 -17.05 -0.97
CA PHE A 20 53.22 -18.26 -0.29
C PHE A 20 54.07 -18.70 0.91
N GLY A 21 55.38 -18.44 0.93
CA GLY A 21 56.20 -18.71 2.13
C GLY A 21 56.07 -17.63 3.19
N TRP A 22 55.91 -16.37 2.79
CA TRP A 22 55.55 -15.32 3.74
C TRP A 22 54.20 -15.63 4.40
N PHE A 23 53.19 -16.03 3.61
CA PHE A 23 51.88 -16.45 4.10
C PHE A 23 52.01 -17.64 5.04
N ASN A 24 52.70 -18.72 4.64
CA ASN A 24 52.88 -19.89 5.49
C ASN A 24 53.59 -19.54 6.80
N ARG A 25 54.67 -18.74 6.76
CA ARG A 25 55.37 -18.31 7.99
C ARG A 25 54.49 -17.44 8.90
N LYS A 26 53.69 -16.53 8.33
CA LYS A 26 52.76 -15.70 9.11
C LYS A 26 51.60 -16.51 9.66
N PHE A 27 51.06 -17.44 8.89
CA PHE A 27 50.02 -18.36 9.29
C PHE A 27 50.49 -19.29 10.40
N ASP A 28 51.68 -19.88 10.27
CA ASP A 28 52.30 -20.72 11.29
C ASP A 28 52.54 -19.90 12.57
N ALA A 29 53.10 -18.69 12.47
CA ALA A 29 53.28 -17.81 13.62
C ALA A 29 51.95 -17.45 14.30
N THR A 30 50.88 -17.23 13.51
CA THR A 30 49.54 -16.94 14.02
C THR A 30 48.94 -18.16 14.72
N THR A 31 49.17 -19.36 14.17
CA THR A 31 48.70 -20.63 14.73
C THR A 31 49.36 -20.91 16.07
N HIS A 32 50.69 -20.76 16.17
CA HIS A 32 51.41 -20.92 17.43
C HIS A 32 50.96 -19.88 18.48
N ASN A 33 50.74 -18.63 18.06
CA ASN A 33 50.23 -17.59 18.96
C ASN A 33 48.80 -17.89 19.43
N TYR A 34 47.91 -18.33 18.55
CA TYR A 34 46.55 -18.73 18.88
C TYR A 34 46.54 -19.91 19.86
N GLN A 35 47.34 -20.95 19.62
CA GLN A 35 47.47 -22.10 20.52
C GLN A 35 47.94 -21.67 21.91
N ASN A 36 48.94 -20.78 21.99
CA ASN A 36 49.42 -20.23 23.25
C ASN A 36 48.36 -19.39 23.98
N TRP A 37 47.56 -18.61 23.24
CA TRP A 37 46.44 -17.84 23.78
C TRP A 37 45.34 -18.73 24.34
N VAL A 38 44.92 -19.75 23.59
CA VAL A 38 43.91 -20.72 24.02
C VAL A 38 44.38 -21.47 25.27
N SER A 39 45.64 -21.92 25.29
CA SER A 39 46.23 -22.59 26.47
C SER A 39 46.17 -21.69 27.72
N ARG A 40 46.49 -20.40 27.60
CA ARG A 40 46.38 -19.44 28.72
C ARG A 40 44.94 -19.16 29.15
N ILE A 41 43.99 -19.17 28.21
CA ILE A 41 42.55 -18.96 28.45
C ILE A 41 41.94 -20.14 29.19
N LEU A 42 42.33 -21.37 28.85
CA LEU A 42 41.84 -22.61 29.49
C LEU A 42 42.13 -22.64 30.99
N HIS A 43 43.31 -22.15 31.41
CA HIS A 43 43.68 -22.03 32.82
C HIS A 43 42.87 -20.95 33.58
N LYS A 44 42.08 -20.13 32.88
CA LYS A 44 41.26 -19.03 33.42
C LYS A 44 39.76 -19.26 33.20
N GLY A 45 39.32 -20.52 33.28
CA GLY A 45 37.94 -20.93 32.97
C GLY A 45 36.84 -20.09 33.64
N GLY A 46 36.97 -19.77 34.93
CA GLY A 46 35.97 -18.94 35.63
C GLY A 46 35.83 -17.52 35.06
N ARG A 47 36.95 -16.86 34.71
CA ARG A 47 36.94 -15.52 34.07
C ARG A 47 36.34 -15.57 32.67
N MET A 48 36.58 -16.68 31.95
CA MET A 48 36.03 -16.88 30.61
C MET A 48 34.54 -17.20 30.63
N MET A 49 34.06 -17.93 31.64
CA MET A 49 32.64 -18.15 31.87
C MET A 49 31.90 -16.86 32.24
N LEU A 50 32.53 -15.98 33.03
CA LEU A 50 31.98 -14.65 33.30
C LEU A 50 31.91 -13.80 32.04
N ALA A 51 32.96 -13.80 31.21
CA ALA A 51 32.95 -13.12 29.91
C ALA A 51 31.86 -13.69 28.97
N PHE A 52 31.68 -15.01 28.95
CA PHE A 52 30.61 -15.67 28.21
C PHE A 52 29.22 -15.25 28.71
N ALA A 53 29.00 -15.25 30.03
CA ALA A 53 27.75 -14.80 30.62
C ALA A 53 27.44 -13.34 30.28
N LEU A 54 28.45 -12.46 30.31
CA LEU A 54 28.31 -11.07 29.87
C LEU A 54 27.91 -10.96 28.38
N LEU A 55 28.50 -11.78 27.50
CA LEU A 55 28.13 -11.82 26.08
C LEU A 55 26.69 -12.33 25.88
N VAL A 56 26.25 -13.32 26.66
CA VAL A 56 24.86 -13.81 26.63
C VAL A 56 23.88 -12.74 27.09
N VAL A 57 24.19 -12.02 28.17
CA VAL A 57 23.37 -10.89 28.64
C VAL A 57 23.31 -9.78 27.59
N LEU A 58 24.46 -9.42 27.00
CA LEU A 58 24.52 -8.42 25.93
C LEU A 58 23.72 -8.85 24.70
N LEU A 59 23.80 -10.13 24.31
CA LEU A 59 23.01 -10.70 23.23
C LEU A 59 21.51 -10.58 23.52
N GLY A 60 21.07 -10.96 24.73
CA GLY A 60 19.67 -10.84 25.13
C GLY A 60 19.18 -9.39 25.08
N TRP A 61 19.99 -8.45 25.56
CA TRP A 61 19.67 -7.03 25.52
C TRP A 61 19.59 -6.46 24.08
N LEU A 62 20.53 -6.83 23.20
CA LEU A 62 20.50 -6.44 21.79
C LEU A 62 19.31 -7.05 21.07
N TYR A 63 18.99 -8.31 21.36
CA TYR A 63 17.85 -9.01 20.76
C TYR A 63 16.52 -8.33 21.09
N MET A 64 16.33 -7.89 22.36
CA MET A 64 15.15 -7.13 22.77
C MET A 64 15.05 -5.73 22.15
N ARG A 65 16.17 -5.15 21.69
CA ARG A 65 16.21 -3.85 21.02
C ARG A 65 16.13 -3.94 19.50
N LEU A 66 16.28 -5.13 18.92
CA LEU A 66 16.26 -5.30 17.48
C LEU A 66 14.82 -5.14 16.96
N PRO A 67 14.53 -4.15 16.10
CA PRO A 67 13.20 -4.00 15.54
C PRO A 67 12.85 -5.22 14.70
N SER A 68 11.67 -5.79 14.94
CA SER A 68 11.13 -6.85 14.10
C SER A 68 10.56 -6.25 12.81
N SER A 69 10.88 -6.86 11.67
CA SER A 69 10.20 -6.61 10.40
C SER A 69 9.88 -7.96 9.75
N PHE A 70 8.81 -8.01 8.95
CA PHE A 70 8.46 -9.22 8.22
C PHE A 70 9.27 -9.35 6.93
N LEU A 71 9.22 -8.32 6.07
CA LEU A 71 9.96 -8.26 4.80
C LEU A 71 10.54 -6.85 4.61
N PRO A 72 11.72 -6.72 3.97
CA PRO A 72 12.24 -5.42 3.58
C PRO A 72 11.37 -4.81 2.47
N GLU A 73 11.28 -3.47 2.47
CA GLU A 73 10.69 -2.75 1.34
C GLU A 73 11.68 -2.73 0.17
N GLU A 74 11.20 -3.03 -1.03
CA GLU A 74 11.99 -3.08 -2.24
C GLU A 74 11.47 -2.06 -3.25
N ASP A 75 12.38 -1.43 -3.99
CA ASP A 75 12.02 -0.63 -5.15
C ASP A 75 11.64 -1.59 -6.29
N GLN A 76 10.34 -1.65 -6.60
CA GLN A 76 9.79 -2.48 -7.68
C GLN A 76 9.65 -1.72 -9.01
N GLY A 77 10.20 -0.50 -9.10
CA GLY A 77 10.15 0.31 -10.32
C GLY A 77 8.82 1.03 -10.54
N TYR A 78 7.94 1.11 -9.56
CA TYR A 78 6.71 1.89 -9.64
C TYR A 78 6.23 2.34 -8.26
N VAL A 79 5.41 3.40 -8.26
CA VAL A 79 4.69 3.89 -7.08
C VAL A 79 3.20 3.95 -7.40
N VAL A 80 2.37 3.84 -6.37
CA VAL A 80 0.91 3.91 -6.52
C VAL A 80 0.39 5.07 -5.69
N SER A 81 -0.38 5.94 -6.33
CA SER A 81 -1.02 7.09 -5.70
C SER A 81 -2.51 6.84 -5.63
N ASN A 82 -3.04 6.83 -4.41
CA ASN A 82 -4.46 6.73 -4.13
C ASN A 82 -5.03 8.15 -4.00
N ILE A 83 -6.09 8.45 -4.75
CA ILE A 83 -6.66 9.80 -4.87
C ILE A 83 -8.12 9.73 -4.43
N GLU A 84 -8.47 10.48 -3.40
CA GLU A 84 -9.82 10.51 -2.83
C GLU A 84 -10.28 11.93 -2.57
N LEU A 85 -11.33 12.35 -3.27
CA LEU A 85 -12.02 13.61 -3.03
C LEU A 85 -13.10 13.42 -1.95
N PRO A 86 -13.56 14.50 -1.30
CA PRO A 86 -14.70 14.46 -0.42
C PRO A 86 -15.93 13.81 -1.08
N THR A 87 -16.75 13.17 -0.25
CA THR A 87 -17.96 12.48 -0.70
C THR A 87 -18.91 13.43 -1.41
N GLY A 88 -19.43 13.02 -2.56
CA GLY A 88 -20.30 13.86 -3.41
C GLY A 88 -19.55 14.72 -4.43
N ALA A 89 -18.21 14.69 -4.46
CA ALA A 89 -17.47 15.26 -5.58
C ALA A 89 -17.85 14.58 -6.90
N SER A 90 -17.98 15.39 -7.96
CA SER A 90 -18.32 14.90 -9.29
C SER A 90 -17.11 14.28 -9.98
N ALA A 91 -17.38 13.47 -11.00
CA ALA A 91 -16.33 12.90 -11.85
C ALA A 91 -15.41 13.98 -12.45
N ASN A 92 -15.95 15.14 -12.83
CA ASN A 92 -15.14 16.22 -13.41
C ASN A 92 -14.14 16.81 -12.41
N ARG A 93 -14.54 17.00 -11.14
CA ARG A 93 -13.61 17.47 -10.10
C ARG A 93 -12.50 16.46 -9.85
N THR A 94 -12.83 15.17 -9.88
CA THR A 94 -11.82 14.11 -9.76
C THR A 94 -10.84 14.15 -10.93
N ILE A 95 -11.29 14.44 -12.16
CA ILE A 95 -10.42 14.59 -13.33
C ILE A 95 -9.45 15.77 -13.15
N GLU A 96 -9.91 16.92 -12.65
CA GLU A 96 -9.03 18.08 -12.39
C GLU A 96 -7.90 17.73 -11.42
N VAL A 97 -8.20 16.99 -10.35
CA VAL A 97 -7.19 16.50 -9.40
C VAL A 97 -6.27 15.45 -10.03
N ILE A 98 -6.81 14.54 -10.84
CA ILE A 98 -6.00 13.56 -11.60
C ILE A 98 -4.99 14.29 -12.47
N GLU A 99 -5.39 15.31 -13.21
CA GLU A 99 -4.50 16.09 -14.06
C GLU A 99 -3.39 16.78 -13.26
N GLU A 100 -3.69 17.32 -12.08
CA GLU A 100 -2.70 17.90 -11.18
C GLU A 100 -1.66 16.85 -10.71
N VAL A 101 -2.12 15.66 -10.31
CA VAL A 101 -1.26 14.54 -9.89
C VAL A 101 -0.40 14.05 -11.06
N GLU A 102 -0.98 13.89 -12.25
CA GLU A 102 -0.23 13.49 -13.44
C GLU A 102 0.84 14.51 -13.81
N ASN A 103 0.49 15.80 -13.80
CA ASN A 103 1.44 16.88 -14.09
C ASN A 103 2.59 16.91 -13.09
N TYR A 104 2.32 16.64 -11.81
CA TYR A 104 3.37 16.50 -10.80
C TYR A 104 4.35 15.39 -11.15
N PHE A 105 3.88 14.16 -11.40
CA PHE A 105 4.76 13.03 -11.68
C PHE A 105 5.48 13.15 -13.02
N ARG A 106 4.84 13.72 -14.05
CA ARG A 106 5.48 13.97 -15.37
C ARG A 106 6.69 14.88 -15.28
N ASN A 107 6.73 15.78 -14.30
CA ASN A 107 7.85 16.70 -14.09
C ASN A 107 9.05 16.05 -13.35
N ILE A 108 8.91 14.80 -12.88
CA ILE A 108 9.98 14.08 -12.20
C ILE A 108 10.82 13.30 -13.23
N PRO A 109 12.13 13.60 -13.40
CA PRO A 109 12.94 12.96 -14.44
C PRO A 109 13.05 11.43 -14.37
N ALA A 110 12.87 10.86 -13.17
CA ALA A 110 12.92 9.42 -12.91
C ALA A 110 11.61 8.68 -13.26
N VAL A 111 10.52 9.39 -13.56
CA VAL A 111 9.23 8.81 -13.96
C VAL A 111 9.26 8.51 -15.46
N GLU A 112 8.69 7.35 -15.83
CA GLU A 112 8.57 6.91 -17.21
C GLU A 112 7.13 7.08 -17.72
N ASN A 113 6.14 6.57 -16.98
CA ASN A 113 4.71 6.72 -17.33
C ASN A 113 3.87 6.95 -16.09
N VAL A 114 2.72 7.60 -16.28
CA VAL A 114 1.66 7.73 -15.29
C VAL A 114 0.37 7.22 -15.92
N ILE A 115 -0.25 6.22 -15.30
CA ILE A 115 -1.51 5.62 -15.74
C ILE A 115 -2.52 5.81 -14.61
N THR A 116 -3.54 6.63 -14.86
CA THR A 116 -4.58 6.90 -13.89
C THR A 116 -5.89 6.22 -14.26
N VAL A 117 -6.57 5.67 -13.26
CA VAL A 117 -7.89 5.05 -13.37
C VAL A 117 -8.85 5.81 -12.49
N GLN A 118 -9.83 6.46 -13.10
CA GLN A 118 -10.94 7.10 -12.41
C GLN A 118 -12.00 6.06 -12.03
N GLY A 119 -12.63 6.25 -10.87
CA GLY A 119 -13.76 5.45 -10.41
C GLY A 119 -13.38 4.39 -9.38
N TYR A 120 -12.08 4.19 -9.13
CA TYR A 120 -11.55 3.14 -8.26
C TYR A 120 -10.37 3.66 -7.43
N SER A 121 -10.33 3.27 -6.16
CA SER A 121 -9.25 3.52 -5.19
C SER A 121 -9.08 2.28 -4.32
N PHE A 122 -8.04 2.22 -3.49
CA PHE A 122 -7.89 1.15 -2.51
C PHE A 122 -9.00 1.13 -1.46
N ASN A 123 -9.68 2.25 -1.22
CA ASN A 123 -10.77 2.35 -0.26
C ASN A 123 -12.17 2.10 -0.86
N GLY A 124 -12.29 1.98 -2.18
CA GLY A 124 -13.55 1.63 -2.83
C GLY A 124 -13.75 2.23 -4.22
N ASN A 125 -14.97 2.06 -4.72
CA ASN A 125 -15.42 2.57 -6.02
C ASN A 125 -16.29 3.80 -5.83
N GLY A 126 -16.08 4.84 -6.64
CA GLY A 126 -16.87 6.07 -6.58
C GLY A 126 -16.40 7.13 -7.56
N LEU A 127 -17.28 8.08 -7.90
CA LEU A 127 -16.93 9.19 -8.80
C LEU A 127 -15.85 10.12 -8.23
N ASN A 128 -15.74 10.14 -6.90
CA ASN A 128 -14.76 10.90 -6.11
C ASN A 128 -13.45 10.13 -5.86
N ALA A 129 -13.26 8.96 -6.48
CA ALA A 129 -12.13 8.08 -6.23
C ALA A 129 -11.32 7.85 -7.51
N ALA A 130 -9.99 7.78 -7.37
CA ALA A 130 -9.08 7.40 -8.45
C ALA A 130 -7.80 6.75 -7.90
N ILE A 131 -7.10 6.05 -8.78
CA ILE A 131 -5.80 5.44 -8.50
C ILE A 131 -4.85 5.73 -9.66
N ALA A 132 -3.63 6.14 -9.35
CA ALA A 132 -2.58 6.39 -10.33
C ALA A 132 -1.41 5.43 -10.12
N PHE A 133 -1.08 4.70 -11.17
CA PHE A 133 0.10 3.83 -11.26
C PHE A 133 1.20 4.61 -11.99
N THR A 134 2.25 4.96 -11.26
CA THR A 134 3.39 5.69 -11.82
C THR A 134 4.57 4.75 -11.96
N THR A 135 4.90 4.37 -13.19
CA THR A 135 6.08 3.54 -13.47
C THR A 135 7.32 4.42 -13.58
N LEU A 136 8.41 3.96 -13.00
CA LEU A 136 9.70 4.63 -13.01
C LEU A 136 10.56 4.08 -14.15
N LYS A 137 11.59 4.86 -14.51
CA LYS A 137 12.61 4.43 -15.47
C LYS A 137 13.38 3.21 -14.99
N ASP A 138 14.13 2.59 -15.89
CA ASP A 138 14.99 1.47 -15.53
C ASP A 138 16.00 1.86 -14.43
N PHE A 139 16.38 0.90 -13.60
CA PHE A 139 17.35 1.12 -12.52
C PHE A 139 18.72 1.58 -13.04
N SER A 140 19.06 1.26 -14.30
CA SER A 140 20.28 1.75 -14.93
C SER A 140 20.28 3.27 -15.15
N GLU A 141 19.10 3.90 -15.27
CA GLU A 141 18.94 5.35 -15.47
C GLU A 141 18.72 6.10 -14.15
N ARG A 142 18.35 5.39 -13.08
CA ARG A 142 18.08 5.94 -11.74
C ARG A 142 19.24 5.66 -10.79
N LYS A 143 20.25 6.53 -10.80
CA LYS A 143 21.49 6.35 -10.01
C LYS A 143 21.44 6.99 -8.62
N SER A 144 20.57 7.97 -8.40
CA SER A 144 20.47 8.64 -7.10
C SER A 144 19.55 7.86 -6.15
N ARG A 145 19.85 7.90 -4.86
CA ARG A 145 18.91 7.41 -3.83
C ARG A 145 17.58 8.17 -3.86
N ALA A 146 17.59 9.43 -4.31
CA ALA A 146 16.39 10.24 -4.48
C ALA A 146 15.47 9.74 -5.61
N ASP A 147 16.02 8.97 -6.56
CA ASP A 147 15.28 8.40 -7.70
C ASP A 147 14.65 7.03 -7.34
N SER A 148 14.84 6.57 -6.10
CA SER A 148 14.19 5.33 -5.64
C SER A 148 12.69 5.52 -5.48
N ALA A 149 11.91 4.46 -5.72
CA ALA A 149 10.46 4.48 -5.56
C ALA A 149 10.04 4.97 -4.16
N GLY A 150 10.72 4.51 -3.11
CA GLY A 150 10.46 4.96 -1.74
C GLY A 150 10.72 6.45 -1.53
N ALA A 151 11.81 7.00 -2.09
CA ALA A 151 12.11 8.42 -1.98
C ALA A 151 11.12 9.29 -2.78
N ILE A 152 10.72 8.84 -3.97
CA ILE A 152 9.72 9.51 -4.80
C ILE A 152 8.36 9.50 -4.10
N ALA A 153 7.91 8.34 -3.61
CA ALA A 153 6.65 8.21 -2.87
C ALA A 153 6.63 9.09 -1.62
N PHE A 154 7.72 9.07 -0.83
CA PHE A 154 7.86 9.91 0.36
C PHE A 154 7.81 11.39 0.01
N THR A 155 8.47 11.82 -1.06
CA THR A 155 8.49 13.23 -1.49
C THR A 155 7.12 13.67 -2.01
N ALA A 156 6.47 12.84 -2.81
CA ALA A 156 5.13 13.07 -3.33
C ALA A 156 4.12 13.26 -2.19
N PHE A 157 4.14 12.34 -1.22
CA PHE A 157 3.29 12.39 -0.03
C PHE A 157 3.61 13.61 0.86
N SER A 158 4.89 13.84 1.19
CA SER A 158 5.28 14.82 2.21
C SER A 158 5.27 16.29 1.77
N LYS A 159 5.42 16.60 0.48
CA LYS A 159 5.66 17.98 0.03
C LYS A 159 4.59 18.58 -0.87
N GLN A 160 4.05 17.81 -1.81
CA GLN A 160 3.26 18.38 -2.89
C GLN A 160 1.79 17.95 -2.85
N LEU A 161 1.52 16.67 -2.59
CA LEU A 161 0.17 16.13 -2.65
C LEU A 161 -0.65 16.38 -1.38
N MET A 162 0.00 16.76 -0.27
CA MET A 162 -0.70 17.38 0.88
C MET A 162 -1.15 18.83 0.60
N GLY A 163 -0.66 19.46 -0.47
CA GLY A 163 -1.07 20.80 -0.89
C GLY A 163 -2.38 20.84 -1.68
N ILE A 164 -2.85 19.69 -2.18
CA ILE A 164 -4.12 19.60 -2.90
C ILE A 164 -5.26 19.72 -1.89
N HIS A 165 -5.85 20.91 -1.79
CA HIS A 165 -6.88 21.18 -0.78
C HIS A 165 -8.17 20.38 -0.99
N ASP A 166 -8.45 19.99 -2.23
CA ASP A 166 -9.72 19.38 -2.62
C ASP A 166 -9.70 17.84 -2.63
N ALA A 167 -8.56 17.23 -2.31
CA ALA A 167 -8.41 15.78 -2.30
C ALA A 167 -7.38 15.30 -1.28
N GLN A 168 -7.62 14.12 -0.73
CA GLN A 168 -6.60 13.37 -0.02
C GLN A 168 -5.88 12.49 -1.02
N VAL A 169 -4.57 12.73 -1.19
CA VAL A 169 -3.73 11.95 -2.09
C VAL A 169 -2.61 11.30 -1.30
N PHE A 170 -2.53 9.98 -1.36
CA PHE A 170 -1.52 9.19 -0.67
C PHE A 170 -0.73 8.36 -1.66
N THR A 171 0.59 8.58 -1.71
CA THR A 171 1.49 7.79 -2.55
C THR A 171 2.26 6.77 -1.72
N LEU A 172 2.25 5.51 -2.15
CA LEU A 172 2.93 4.41 -1.50
C LEU A 172 3.73 3.57 -2.49
N VAL A 173 4.66 2.79 -1.93
CA VAL A 173 5.30 1.67 -2.63
C VAL A 173 4.59 0.40 -2.20
N PRO A 174 4.10 -0.44 -3.13
CA PRO A 174 3.49 -1.72 -2.78
C PRO A 174 4.49 -2.66 -2.10
N PRO A 175 4.02 -3.60 -1.26
CA PRO A 175 4.91 -4.56 -0.61
C PRO A 175 5.53 -5.53 -1.61
N ALA A 176 6.67 -6.12 -1.23
CA ALA A 176 7.44 -7.04 -2.09
C ALA A 176 6.62 -8.26 -2.58
N ILE A 177 5.63 -8.68 -1.79
CA ILE A 177 4.66 -9.73 -2.15
C ILE A 177 3.27 -9.11 -2.18
N SER A 178 2.73 -8.91 -3.38
CA SER A 178 1.43 -8.26 -3.61
C SER A 178 0.24 -8.99 -2.97
N SER A 179 0.35 -10.28 -2.67
CA SER A 179 -0.73 -11.04 -2.00
C SER A 179 -0.86 -10.75 -0.51
N LEU A 180 0.09 -10.06 0.11
CA LEU A 180 0.07 -9.73 1.54
C LEU A 180 -0.66 -8.42 1.86
N GLY A 181 -1.02 -7.64 0.84
CA GLY A 181 -1.74 -6.38 0.98
C GLY A 181 -1.25 -5.33 -0.01
N ASN A 182 -1.92 -4.18 -0.01
CA ASN A 182 -1.59 -3.05 -0.89
C ASN A 182 -0.78 -1.95 -0.19
N ALA A 183 -0.59 -2.06 1.13
CA ALA A 183 0.13 -1.07 1.93
C ALA A 183 0.99 -1.75 3.01
N SER A 184 2.16 -1.19 3.29
CA SER A 184 3.02 -1.57 4.42
C SER A 184 2.44 -1.10 5.75
N GLY A 185 2.72 -1.84 6.83
CA GLY A 185 2.35 -1.47 8.21
C GLY A 185 1.46 -2.52 8.88
N PHE A 186 0.34 -2.08 9.44
CA PHE A 186 -0.66 -2.94 10.10
C PHE A 186 -2.06 -2.69 9.55
N ASP A 187 -2.92 -3.71 9.58
CA ASP A 187 -4.38 -3.60 9.38
C ASP A 187 -5.05 -3.86 10.74
N PHE A 188 -6.03 -3.03 11.09
CA PHE A 188 -6.79 -3.12 12.33
C PHE A 188 -8.28 -2.95 12.04
N ARG A 189 -9.11 -3.86 12.57
CA ARG A 189 -10.57 -3.80 12.43
C ARG A 189 -11.22 -3.56 13.79
N LEU A 190 -11.77 -2.37 13.97
CA LEU A 190 -12.64 -2.07 15.09
C LEU A 190 -14.01 -2.73 14.86
N GLN A 191 -14.51 -3.46 15.85
CA GLN A 191 -15.74 -4.22 15.75
C GLN A 191 -16.70 -3.89 16.89
N ASP A 192 -17.96 -3.62 16.54
CA ASP A 192 -19.05 -3.60 17.51
C ASP A 192 -19.53 -5.03 17.76
N ARG A 193 -19.16 -5.58 18.93
CA ARG A 193 -19.57 -6.91 19.37
C ARG A 193 -20.87 -6.91 20.19
N GLY A 194 -21.32 -5.74 20.63
CA GLY A 194 -22.48 -5.57 21.50
C GLY A 194 -23.76 -5.21 20.75
N GLY A 195 -23.65 -4.85 19.46
CA GLY A 195 -24.78 -4.37 18.67
C GLY A 195 -25.23 -2.96 19.07
N ALA A 196 -24.28 -2.12 19.50
CA ALA A 196 -24.53 -0.71 19.81
C ALA A 196 -24.87 0.14 18.56
N GLY A 197 -24.57 -0.36 17.36
CA GLY A 197 -24.97 0.24 16.09
C GLY A 197 -23.91 1.16 15.48
N THR A 198 -24.20 1.64 14.27
CA THR A 198 -23.25 2.34 13.40
C THR A 198 -22.78 3.68 13.97
N GLU A 199 -23.66 4.42 14.64
CA GLU A 199 -23.35 5.72 15.24
C GLU A 199 -22.36 5.58 16.40
N ALA A 200 -22.60 4.63 17.31
CA ALA A 200 -21.71 4.33 18.42
C ALA A 200 -20.33 3.84 17.94
N LEU A 201 -20.30 2.98 16.92
CA LEU A 201 -19.04 2.54 16.30
C LEU A 201 -18.29 3.71 15.63
N GLY A 202 -19.00 4.64 15.00
CA GLY A 202 -18.43 5.85 14.42
C GLY A 202 -17.79 6.76 15.47
N ALA A 203 -18.47 6.98 16.60
CA ALA A 203 -17.94 7.76 17.72
C ALA A 203 -16.67 7.13 18.30
N ALA A 204 -16.68 5.81 18.54
CA ALA A 204 -15.52 5.06 19.03
C ALA A 204 -14.34 5.11 18.03
N THR A 205 -14.63 5.07 16.72
CA THR A 205 -13.62 5.22 15.67
C THR A 205 -12.97 6.60 15.72
N ALA A 206 -13.77 7.66 15.85
CA ALA A 206 -13.25 9.03 15.95
C ALA A 206 -12.38 9.22 17.19
N GLU A 207 -12.78 8.65 18.34
CA GLU A 207 -11.99 8.67 19.57
C GLU A 207 -10.65 7.94 19.40
N LEU A 208 -10.69 6.72 18.82
CA LEU A 208 -9.49 5.94 18.53
C LEU A 208 -8.52 6.70 17.62
N MET A 209 -9.02 7.34 16.57
CA MET A 209 -8.21 8.15 15.66
C MET A 209 -7.60 9.37 16.37
N GLY A 210 -8.37 10.02 17.24
CA GLY A 210 -7.89 11.14 18.06
C GLY A 210 -6.78 10.74 19.05
N MET A 211 -6.85 9.53 19.61
CA MET A 211 -5.77 8.97 20.43
C MET A 211 -4.57 8.55 19.60
N ALA A 212 -4.80 7.91 18.45
CA ALA A 212 -3.75 7.45 17.55
C ALA A 212 -2.89 8.62 17.03
N ALA A 213 -3.52 9.74 16.70
CA ALA A 213 -2.82 10.95 16.25
C ALA A 213 -1.88 11.56 17.30
N LYS A 214 -2.08 11.27 18.60
CA LYS A 214 -1.22 11.75 19.70
C LYS A 214 -0.11 10.77 20.08
N SER A 215 -0.14 9.54 19.55
CA SER A 215 0.82 8.50 19.90
C SER A 215 2.17 8.77 19.22
N PRO A 216 3.30 8.74 19.95
CA PRO A 216 4.63 8.87 19.35
C PRO A 216 5.10 7.61 18.61
N VAL A 217 4.36 6.49 18.73
CA VAL A 217 4.71 5.20 18.12
C VAL A 217 3.94 4.97 16.82
N LEU A 218 2.79 5.64 16.65
CA LEU A 218 1.94 5.47 15.49
C LEU A 218 2.17 6.60 14.50
N SER A 219 2.14 6.27 13.22
CA SER A 219 2.29 7.24 12.14
C SER A 219 1.35 6.87 11.00
N GLN A 220 0.79 7.88 10.31
CA GLN A 220 -0.02 7.70 9.11
C GLN A 220 -1.23 6.75 9.29
N VAL A 221 -1.79 6.73 10.51
CA VAL A 221 -3.02 5.99 10.81
C VAL A 221 -4.17 6.63 10.05
N ARG A 222 -4.96 5.80 9.36
CA ARG A 222 -6.08 6.23 8.53
C ARG A 222 -7.20 5.20 8.59
N ILE A 223 -8.41 5.68 8.34
CA ILE A 223 -9.58 4.82 8.18
C ILE A 223 -9.58 4.32 6.74
N THR A 224 -9.78 3.02 6.55
CA THR A 224 -9.99 2.44 5.23
C THR A 224 -11.48 2.47 4.88
N GLY A 225 -11.81 2.91 3.67
CA GLY A 225 -13.18 3.02 3.18
C GLY A 225 -13.53 4.44 2.76
N LEU A 226 -14.49 4.55 1.83
CA LEU A 226 -15.05 5.85 1.46
C LEU A 226 -15.94 6.38 2.60
N GLY A 227 -15.83 7.68 2.88
CA GLY A 227 -16.65 8.34 3.89
C GLY A 227 -18.16 8.28 3.57
N PRO A 228 -19.03 8.61 4.53
CA PRO A 228 -20.47 8.69 4.30
C PRO A 228 -20.79 9.82 3.31
N GLY A 229 -21.49 9.49 2.22
CA GLY A 229 -21.95 10.48 1.23
C GLY A 229 -23.36 10.98 1.47
N SER A 230 -23.67 12.14 0.88
CA SER A 230 -25.04 12.65 0.83
C SER A 230 -25.91 11.68 0.01
N GLN A 231 -27.09 11.36 0.55
CA GLN A 231 -28.03 10.43 -0.08
C GLN A 231 -29.39 11.11 -0.24
N LEU A 232 -30.05 10.82 -1.36
CA LEU A 232 -31.42 11.23 -1.60
C LEU A 232 -32.35 10.04 -1.30
N SER A 233 -33.22 10.20 -0.31
CA SER A 233 -34.29 9.24 -0.05
C SER A 233 -35.56 9.65 -0.79
N LEU A 234 -36.02 8.82 -1.70
CA LEU A 234 -37.27 9.02 -2.43
C LEU A 234 -38.35 8.12 -1.85
N THR A 235 -39.41 8.73 -1.33
CA THR A 235 -40.57 8.01 -0.77
C THR A 235 -41.77 8.22 -1.69
N ILE A 236 -42.32 7.12 -2.21
CA ILE A 236 -43.53 7.14 -3.03
C ILE A 236 -44.74 7.03 -2.10
N ASP A 237 -45.63 8.01 -2.16
CA ASP A 237 -46.91 8.00 -1.46
C ASP A 237 -47.86 7.00 -2.14
N ARG A 238 -48.06 5.85 -1.50
CA ARG A 238 -48.88 4.76 -2.02
C ARG A 238 -50.37 5.07 -1.99
N ASP A 239 -50.82 5.78 -0.96
CA ASP A 239 -52.24 6.12 -0.79
C ASP A 239 -52.67 7.11 -1.87
N LYS A 240 -51.82 8.11 -2.14
CA LYS A 240 -52.05 9.07 -3.21
C LYS A 240 -51.93 8.45 -4.60
N ALA A 241 -50.97 7.54 -4.82
CA ALA A 241 -50.85 6.83 -6.09
C ALA A 241 -52.11 6.01 -6.39
N ALA A 242 -52.62 5.27 -5.41
CA ALA A 242 -53.86 4.50 -5.54
C ALA A 242 -55.08 5.40 -5.82
N ALA A 243 -55.21 6.54 -5.13
CA ALA A 243 -56.30 7.48 -5.34
C ALA A 243 -56.30 8.12 -6.74
N LEU A 244 -55.11 8.30 -7.34
CA LEU A 244 -54.94 8.85 -8.68
C LEU A 244 -54.95 7.79 -9.78
N GLY A 245 -55.07 6.51 -9.43
CA GLY A 245 -55.07 5.39 -10.38
C GLY A 245 -53.69 5.03 -10.96
N VAL A 246 -52.60 5.50 -10.34
CA VAL A 246 -51.22 5.21 -10.79
C VAL A 246 -50.75 3.90 -10.16
N ASN A 247 -50.28 2.96 -10.99
CA ASN A 247 -49.74 1.71 -10.48
C ASN A 247 -48.38 1.94 -9.79
N PHE A 248 -48.28 1.52 -8.53
CA PHE A 248 -47.06 1.62 -7.73
C PHE A 248 -45.85 0.93 -8.41
N ASP A 249 -46.06 -0.25 -8.99
CA ASP A 249 -44.98 -1.03 -9.61
C ASP A 249 -44.47 -0.36 -10.89
N GLU A 250 -45.36 0.31 -11.63
CA GLU A 250 -45.00 1.09 -12.81
C GLU A 250 -44.18 2.32 -12.43
N ALA A 251 -44.62 3.07 -11.41
CA ALA A 251 -43.88 4.22 -10.90
C ALA A 251 -42.48 3.83 -10.39
N ALA A 252 -42.39 2.75 -9.61
CA ALA A 252 -41.11 2.24 -9.11
C ALA A 252 -40.17 1.81 -10.26
N THR A 253 -40.71 1.11 -11.27
CA THR A 253 -39.94 0.66 -12.44
C THR A 253 -39.47 1.85 -13.28
N LEU A 254 -40.32 2.86 -13.47
CA LEU A 254 -39.97 4.09 -14.19
C LEU A 254 -38.80 4.80 -13.51
N ILE A 255 -38.88 5.03 -12.20
CA ILE A 255 -37.82 5.70 -11.42
C ILE A 255 -36.53 4.88 -11.46
N SER A 256 -36.61 3.56 -11.22
CA SER A 256 -35.46 2.67 -11.24
C SER A 256 -34.78 2.65 -12.61
N THR A 257 -35.55 2.59 -13.70
CA THR A 257 -35.01 2.56 -15.07
C THR A 257 -34.42 3.91 -15.46
N ALA A 258 -35.12 5.00 -15.16
CA ALA A 258 -34.68 6.36 -15.51
C ALA A 258 -33.36 6.72 -14.83
N VAL A 259 -33.23 6.43 -13.53
CA VAL A 259 -32.07 6.84 -12.73
C VAL A 259 -30.99 5.76 -12.70
N GLY A 260 -31.36 4.52 -12.38
CA GLY A 260 -30.44 3.42 -12.10
C GLY A 260 -29.98 2.63 -13.33
N SER A 261 -30.57 2.88 -14.50
CA SER A 261 -30.49 2.07 -15.71
C SER A 261 -31.11 0.67 -15.56
N ALA A 262 -31.68 0.15 -16.65
CA ALA A 262 -32.22 -1.20 -16.71
C ALA A 262 -31.55 -1.99 -17.82
N PHE A 263 -31.09 -3.19 -17.49
CA PHE A 263 -30.67 -4.17 -18.48
C PHE A 263 -31.91 -4.74 -19.18
N LEU A 264 -31.97 -4.63 -20.50
CA LEU A 264 -33.11 -5.11 -21.28
C LEU A 264 -32.83 -6.47 -21.91
N ASN A 265 -31.79 -6.55 -22.74
CA ASN A 265 -31.41 -7.77 -23.46
C ASN A 265 -29.99 -7.64 -24.01
N LYS A 266 -29.57 -8.53 -24.90
CA LYS A 266 -28.31 -8.46 -25.66
C LYS A 266 -28.58 -8.37 -27.16
N PHE A 267 -27.67 -7.73 -27.89
CA PHE A 267 -27.68 -7.69 -29.35
C PHE A 267 -26.32 -8.10 -29.92
N PRO A 268 -26.27 -8.71 -31.11
CA PRO A 268 -25.01 -9.00 -31.79
C PRO A 268 -24.42 -7.71 -32.38
N ASN A 269 -23.18 -7.39 -32.01
CA ASN A 269 -22.39 -6.30 -32.57
C ASN A 269 -21.00 -6.82 -32.93
N MET A 270 -20.62 -6.74 -34.21
CA MET A 270 -19.30 -7.19 -34.71
C MET A 270 -18.92 -8.61 -34.22
N GLY A 271 -19.87 -9.54 -34.23
CA GLY A 271 -19.64 -10.94 -33.81
C GLY A 271 -19.57 -11.17 -32.30
N ARG A 272 -19.85 -10.15 -31.47
CA ARG A 272 -19.95 -10.28 -30.00
C ARG A 272 -21.33 -9.86 -29.52
N MET A 273 -21.88 -10.59 -28.55
CA MET A 273 -23.12 -10.19 -27.89
C MET A 273 -22.84 -9.05 -26.90
N GLN A 274 -23.49 -7.90 -27.10
CA GLN A 274 -23.39 -6.73 -26.24
C GLN A 274 -24.69 -6.51 -25.47
N ASN A 275 -24.59 -5.95 -24.27
CA ASN A 275 -25.75 -5.65 -23.43
C ASN A 275 -26.46 -4.38 -23.93
N ILE A 276 -27.80 -4.43 -23.93
CA ILE A 276 -28.69 -3.29 -24.15
C ILE A 276 -29.09 -2.77 -22.77
N TRP A 277 -28.73 -1.52 -22.49
CA TRP A 277 -29.13 -0.80 -21.29
C TRP A 277 -30.03 0.36 -21.69
N VAL A 278 -31.06 0.59 -20.88
CA VAL A 278 -31.97 1.74 -21.04
C VAL A 278 -31.83 2.60 -19.80
N GLN A 279 -31.66 3.90 -19.99
CA GLN A 279 -31.57 4.89 -18.92
C GLN A 279 -32.10 6.23 -19.45
N ALA A 280 -32.58 7.10 -18.55
CA ALA A 280 -32.86 8.47 -18.96
C ALA A 280 -31.55 9.18 -19.32
N ASP A 281 -31.62 10.03 -20.34
CA ASP A 281 -30.49 10.87 -20.74
C ASP A 281 -30.09 11.81 -19.58
N GLN A 282 -28.81 12.19 -19.54
CA GLN A 282 -28.16 12.81 -18.38
C GLN A 282 -28.95 14.03 -17.87
N GLN A 283 -29.35 14.93 -18.76
CA GLN A 283 -30.07 16.17 -18.46
C GLN A 283 -31.43 15.98 -17.75
N TYR A 284 -32.00 14.77 -17.77
CA TYR A 284 -33.28 14.45 -17.12
C TYR A 284 -33.13 13.70 -15.80
N ARG A 285 -31.91 13.62 -15.24
CA ARG A 285 -31.64 12.87 -14.00
C ARG A 285 -30.46 13.41 -13.18
N MET A 286 -30.06 14.67 -13.39
CA MET A 286 -28.95 15.25 -12.64
C MET A 286 -29.40 15.86 -11.31
N GLN A 287 -30.61 16.42 -11.27
CA GLN A 287 -31.14 17.13 -10.10
C GLN A 287 -32.40 16.46 -9.55
N VAL A 288 -32.74 16.78 -8.31
CA VAL A 288 -33.94 16.24 -7.64
C VAL A 288 -35.20 16.66 -8.42
N GLU A 289 -35.21 17.89 -8.94
CA GLU A 289 -36.32 18.43 -9.72
C GLU A 289 -36.56 17.66 -11.02
N ASP A 290 -35.54 16.99 -11.57
CA ASP A 290 -35.71 16.19 -12.78
C ASP A 290 -36.45 14.88 -12.49
N LEU A 291 -36.24 14.32 -11.30
CA LEU A 291 -36.99 13.14 -10.84
C LEU A 291 -38.48 13.45 -10.67
N LEU A 292 -38.81 14.68 -10.27
CA LEU A 292 -40.20 15.13 -10.11
C LEU A 292 -40.92 15.38 -11.44
N LYS A 293 -40.20 15.41 -12.57
CA LYS A 293 -40.78 15.55 -13.91
C LYS A 293 -41.18 14.20 -14.53
N LEU A 294 -40.83 13.08 -13.90
CA LEU A 294 -41.16 11.75 -14.39
C LEU A 294 -42.68 11.50 -14.29
N ASN A 295 -43.27 11.06 -15.40
CA ASN A 295 -44.70 10.77 -15.48
C ASN A 295 -44.92 9.26 -15.65
N ALA A 296 -45.44 8.61 -14.62
CA ALA A 296 -45.98 7.25 -14.70
C ALA A 296 -47.42 7.30 -15.21
N ARG A 297 -47.89 6.22 -15.85
CA ARG A 297 -49.27 6.11 -16.32
C ARG A 297 -50.12 5.24 -15.40
#